data_AF-A0A9E6AEK7-F1
#
_entry.id   AF-A0A9E6AEK7-F1
#
_cell.length_a   1.000
_cell.length_b   1.000
_cell.length_c   1.000
_cell.angle_alpha   90.00
_cell.angle_beta   90.00
_cell.angle_gamma   90.00
#
_symmetry.space_group_name_H-M   'P 1'
#
loop_
_entity.id
_entity.type
_entity.pdbx_description
1 polymer ?
#
loop_
_entity_poly.entity_id
_entity_poly.type
_entity_poly.pdbx_seq_one_letter_code
_entity_poly.pdbx_strand_id
1 'polypeptide(L)'
;MQRLEKLIHYLSNDFLGGPRPWKLAWVVNLQKGGTLIVYLAMIWAYGASGPAVWIMLALHGSYGLIWIMKDLAFPDPNWQRKVTIGAGLIAFLVVLGPYWLIGWVVFSGVSEGLQNLAGLAFAIIV
;
A
#
# COMPACT_ATOMS: atom_id res chain seq x y z
N MET A 1 -1.14 29.18 -0.55
CA MET A 1 -1.85 28.28 -1.50
C MET A 1 -1.00 28.00 -2.74
N GLN A 2 -0.76 28.95 -3.64
CA GLN A 2 -0.02 28.72 -4.91
C GLN A 2 1.38 28.06 -4.79
N ARG A 3 2.17 28.35 -3.75
CA ARG A 3 3.49 27.72 -3.56
C ARG A 3 3.41 26.23 -3.23
N LEU A 4 2.41 25.85 -2.42
CA LEU A 4 2.17 24.46 -2.04
C LEU A 4 1.68 23.65 -3.24
N GLU A 5 0.76 24.20 -4.03
CA GLU A 5 0.26 23.56 -5.25
C GLU A 5 1.39 23.30 -6.26
N LYS A 6 2.29 24.28 -6.46
CA LYS A 6 3.48 24.10 -7.31
C LYS A 6 4.40 23.00 -6.79
N LEU A 7 4.62 22.95 -5.47
CA LEU A 7 5.43 21.91 -4.84
C LEU A 7 4.80 20.53 -5.02
N ILE A 8 3.51 20.38 -4.73
CA ILE A 8 2.77 19.12 -4.89
C ILE A 8 2.80 18.68 -6.36
N HIS A 9 2.58 19.61 -7.29
CA HIS A 9 2.65 19.32 -8.71
C HIS A 9 4.05 18.81 -9.09
N TYR A 10 5.10 19.49 -8.64
CA TYR A 10 6.48 19.07 -8.89
C TYR A 10 6.74 17.67 -8.31
N LEU A 11 6.42 17.42 -7.04
CA LEU A 11 6.63 16.11 -6.40
C LEU A 11 5.84 14.99 -7.07
N SER A 12 4.62 15.28 -7.52
CA SER A 12 3.71 14.28 -8.10
C SER A 12 4.03 13.92 -9.55
N ASN A 13 4.81 14.75 -10.26
CA ASN A 13 4.99 14.61 -11.71
C ASN A 13 6.46 14.65 -12.15
N ASP A 14 7.23 15.55 -11.55
CA ASP A 14 8.48 16.05 -12.09
C ASP A 14 9.67 15.83 -11.14
N PHE A 15 9.47 15.16 -10.00
CA PHE A 15 10.49 14.95 -8.99
C PHE A 15 11.77 14.31 -9.56
N LEU A 16 12.92 14.95 -9.31
CA LEU A 16 14.24 14.63 -9.85
C LEU A 16 14.37 14.75 -11.39
N GLY A 17 13.31 15.14 -12.11
CA GLY A 17 13.32 15.31 -13.56
C GLY A 17 13.53 14.00 -14.34
N GLY A 18 14.06 14.13 -15.56
CA GLY A 18 14.44 12.99 -16.39
C GLY A 18 13.31 12.36 -17.23
N PRO A 19 13.54 11.13 -17.75
CA PRO A 19 12.59 10.48 -18.64
C PRO A 19 11.29 10.12 -17.92
N ARG A 20 10.19 10.06 -18.68
CA ARG A 20 8.84 9.73 -18.19
C ARG A 20 8.33 8.43 -18.80
N PRO A 21 8.95 7.27 -18.47
CA PRO A 21 8.65 6.01 -19.15
C PRO A 21 7.28 5.45 -18.78
N TRP A 22 6.77 5.74 -17.58
CA TRP A 22 5.57 5.12 -17.03
C TRP A 22 4.42 6.09 -16.81
N LYS A 23 3.19 5.55 -16.88
CA LYS A 23 1.99 6.23 -16.37
C LYS A 23 1.95 6.13 -14.86
N LEU A 24 1.42 7.15 -14.18
CA LEU A 24 1.18 7.07 -12.74
C LEU A 24 0.25 5.90 -12.39
N ALA A 25 -0.74 5.60 -13.23
CA ALA A 25 -1.62 4.46 -13.09
C ALA A 25 -0.85 3.13 -12.96
N TRP A 26 0.27 2.96 -13.66
CA TRP A 26 1.06 1.72 -13.56
C TRP A 26 1.72 1.58 -12.19
N VAL A 27 2.21 2.67 -11.61
CA VAL A 27 2.78 2.69 -10.25
C VAL A 27 1.70 2.34 -9.23
N VAL A 28 0.51 2.92 -9.37
CA VAL A 28 -0.62 2.65 -8.49
C VAL A 28 -1.10 1.20 -8.63
N ASN A 29 -1.25 0.72 -9.85
CA ASN A 29 -1.66 -0.66 -10.15
C ASN A 29 -0.65 -1.68 -9.65
N LEU A 30 0.66 -1.38 -9.72
CA LEU A 30 1.69 -2.23 -9.13
C LEU A 30 1.46 -2.41 -7.62
N GLN A 31 1.17 -1.33 -6.89
CA GLN A 31 0.89 -1.44 -5.46
C GLN A 31 -0.43 -2.17 -5.19
N LYS A 32 -1.52 -1.78 -5.86
CA LYS A 32 -2.85 -2.33 -5.62
C LYS A 32 -2.94 -3.80 -6.03
N GLY A 33 -2.57 -4.11 -7.27
CA GLY A 33 -2.56 -5.48 -7.79
C GLY A 33 -1.50 -6.36 -7.12
N GLY A 34 -0.34 -5.79 -6.77
CA GLY A 34 0.71 -6.52 -6.05
C GLY A 34 0.37 -6.83 -4.59
N THR A 35 -0.64 -6.18 -3.99
CA THR A 35 -1.00 -6.36 -2.57
C THR A 35 -1.31 -7.82 -2.24
N LEU A 36 -2.02 -8.53 -3.11
CA LEU A 36 -2.33 -9.95 -2.91
C LEU A 36 -1.04 -10.79 -2.81
N ILE A 37 -0.10 -10.58 -3.73
CA ILE A 37 1.17 -11.31 -3.79
C ILE A 37 2.02 -10.99 -2.56
N VAL A 38 2.13 -9.71 -2.21
CA VAL A 38 2.90 -9.27 -1.03
C VAL A 38 2.32 -9.85 0.26
N TYR A 39 0.99 -9.86 0.41
CA TYR A 39 0.35 -10.40 1.60
C TYR A 39 0.52 -11.92 1.68
N LEU A 40 0.39 -12.65 0.57
CA LEU A 40 0.72 -14.09 0.52
C LEU A 40 2.18 -14.35 0.90
N ALA A 41 3.11 -13.53 0.41
CA ALA A 41 4.52 -13.64 0.75
C ALA A 41 4.78 -13.36 2.25
N MET A 42 4.10 -12.38 2.84
CA MET A 42 4.18 -12.10 4.29
C MET A 42 3.60 -13.25 5.12
N ILE A 43 2.43 -13.78 4.73
CA ILE A 43 1.81 -14.94 5.39
C ILE A 43 2.78 -16.12 5.39
N TRP A 44 3.40 -16.41 4.25
CA TRP A 44 4.40 -17.47 4.13
C TRP A 44 5.65 -17.19 4.97
N ALA A 45 6.18 -15.96 4.94
CA ALA A 45 7.41 -15.59 5.64
C ALA A 45 7.26 -15.62 7.18
N TYR A 46 6.09 -15.27 7.71
CA TYR A 46 5.82 -15.26 9.15
C TYR A 46 5.08 -16.52 9.64
N GLY A 47 4.71 -17.44 8.75
CA GLY A 47 3.88 -18.60 9.10
C GLY A 47 2.51 -18.21 9.68
N ALA A 48 1.99 -17.06 9.29
CA ALA A 48 0.79 -16.47 9.88
C ALA A 48 -0.47 -17.24 9.46
N SER A 49 -1.37 -17.51 10.40
CA SER A 49 -2.65 -18.14 10.10
C SER A 49 -3.70 -17.73 11.12
N GLY A 50 -4.96 -17.77 10.72
CA GLY A 50 -6.11 -17.45 11.58
C GLY A 50 -7.13 -16.56 10.88
N PRO A 51 -8.30 -16.35 11.48
CA PRO A 51 -9.39 -15.59 10.85
C PRO A 51 -8.96 -14.18 10.44
N ALA A 52 -8.25 -13.44 11.30
CA ALA A 52 -7.79 -12.09 11.00
C ALA A 52 -6.86 -12.04 9.78
N VAL A 53 -5.94 -13.00 9.67
CA VAL A 53 -4.99 -13.12 8.55
C VAL A 53 -5.74 -13.33 7.24
N TRP A 54 -6.64 -14.31 7.20
CA TRP A 54 -7.38 -14.64 5.98
C TRP A 54 -8.40 -13.58 5.59
N ILE A 55 -9.05 -12.93 6.56
CA ILE A 55 -9.93 -11.77 6.31
C ILE A 55 -9.12 -10.61 5.74
N MET A 56 -7.97 -10.29 6.32
CA MET A 56 -7.08 -9.22 5.84
C MET A 56 -6.64 -9.47 4.40
N LEU A 57 -6.22 -10.70 4.09
CA LEU A 57 -5.85 -11.14 2.74
C LEU A 57 -7.03 -11.03 1.77
N ALA A 58 -8.20 -11.57 2.13
CA ALA A 58 -9.37 -11.57 1.26
C ALA A 58 -9.82 -10.14 0.93
N LEU A 59 -9.92 -9.26 1.94
CA LEU A 59 -10.35 -7.89 1.75
C LEU A 59 -9.36 -7.10 0.88
N HIS A 60 -8.07 -7.09 1.22
CA HIS A 60 -7.09 -6.28 0.51
C HIS A 60 -6.70 -6.89 -0.85
N GLY A 61 -6.66 -8.21 -0.93
CA GLY A 61 -6.39 -8.95 -2.16
C GLY A 61 -7.51 -8.76 -3.18
N SER A 62 -8.77 -8.97 -2.79
CA SER A 62 -9.91 -8.74 -3.69
C SER A 62 -10.05 -7.28 -4.09
N TYR A 63 -9.83 -6.33 -3.16
CA TYR A 63 -9.79 -4.91 -3.47
C TYR A 63 -8.71 -4.58 -4.51
N GLY A 64 -7.52 -5.16 -4.40
CA GLY A 64 -6.45 -5.01 -5.39
C GLY A 64 -6.86 -5.50 -6.78
N LEU A 65 -7.54 -6.65 -6.87
CA LEU A 65 -8.05 -7.19 -8.13
C LEU A 65 -9.15 -6.30 -8.74
N ILE A 66 -10.12 -5.87 -7.92
CA ILE A 66 -11.18 -4.95 -8.33
C ILE A 66 -10.59 -3.62 -8.80
N TRP A 67 -9.52 -3.15 -8.16
CA TRP A 67 -8.83 -1.94 -8.57
C TRP A 67 -8.27 -2.04 -9.99
N ILE A 68 -7.60 -3.15 -10.33
CA ILE A 68 -7.10 -3.38 -11.69
C ILE A 68 -8.25 -3.44 -12.68
N MET A 69 -9.34 -4.15 -12.34
CA MET A 69 -10.54 -4.18 -13.18
C MET A 69 -11.14 -2.78 -13.39
N LYS A 70 -11.19 -1.96 -12.33
CA LYS A 70 -11.61 -0.57 -12.40
C LYS A 70 -10.72 0.25 -13.33
N ASP A 71 -9.40 0.08 -13.31
CA ASP A 71 -8.51 0.86 -14.16
C ASP A 71 -8.63 0.46 -15.65
N LEU A 72 -8.92 -0.82 -15.92
CA LEU A 72 -9.18 -1.32 -17.26
C LEU A 72 -10.53 -0.84 -17.83
N ALA A 73 -11.59 -0.86 -17.01
CA ALA A 73 -12.94 -0.50 -17.45
C ALA A 73 -13.19 1.02 -17.40
N PHE A 74 -12.66 1.71 -16.39
CA PHE A 74 -12.90 3.12 -16.09
C PHE A 74 -11.58 3.81 -15.66
N PRO A 75 -10.64 3.99 -16.61
CA PRO A 75 -9.33 4.58 -16.30
C PRO A 75 -9.50 6.02 -15.78
N ASP A 76 -8.81 6.35 -14.68
CA ASP A 76 -8.84 7.72 -14.15
C ASP A 76 -7.92 8.63 -14.99
N PRO A 77 -8.45 9.68 -15.63
CA PRO A 77 -7.63 10.58 -16.47
C PRO A 77 -6.44 11.19 -15.73
N ASN A 78 -6.56 11.45 -14.42
CA ASN A 78 -5.49 12.02 -13.63
C ASN A 78 -4.29 11.09 -13.51
N TRP A 79 -4.50 9.77 -13.54
CA TRP A 79 -3.43 8.77 -13.42
C TRP A 79 -2.88 8.30 -14.77
N GLN A 80 -3.53 8.65 -15.88
CA GLN A 80 -3.04 8.30 -17.22
C GLN A 80 -1.84 9.15 -17.68
N ARG A 81 -1.52 10.24 -16.97
CA ARG A 81 -0.35 11.08 -17.25
C ARG A 81 0.96 10.34 -17.01
N LYS A 82 1.95 10.65 -17.85
CA LYS A 82 3.32 10.13 -17.69
C LYS A 82 4.08 10.95 -16.65
N VAL A 83 4.71 10.27 -15.71
CA VAL A 83 5.49 10.88 -14.63
C VAL A 83 6.95 10.50 -14.74
N THR A 84 7.83 11.33 -14.19
CA THR A 84 9.26 11.04 -14.08
C THR A 84 9.51 9.78 -13.25
N ILE A 85 10.70 9.18 -13.40
CA ILE A 85 11.10 8.04 -12.58
C ILE A 85 11.11 8.42 -11.10
N GLY A 86 11.66 9.59 -10.75
CA GLY A 86 11.65 10.07 -9.36
C GLY A 86 10.23 10.23 -8.82
N ALA A 87 9.32 10.84 -9.58
CA ALA A 87 7.93 11.02 -9.15
C ALA A 87 7.20 9.67 -8.97
N GLY A 88 7.45 8.68 -9.83
CA GLY A 88 6.90 7.34 -9.65
C GLY A 88 7.42 6.65 -8.38
N LEU A 89 8.73 6.75 -8.12
CA LEU A 89 9.35 6.17 -6.93
C LEU A 89 8.85 6.81 -5.64
N ILE A 90 8.74 8.14 -5.57
CA ILE A 90 8.23 8.81 -4.35
C ILE A 90 6.75 8.51 -4.13
N ALA A 91 5.94 8.47 -5.19
CA ALA A 91 4.54 8.07 -5.10
C ALA A 91 4.41 6.64 -4.56
N PHE A 92 5.27 5.72 -5.00
CA PHE A 92 5.29 4.38 -4.44
C PHE A 92 5.81 4.36 -3.00
N LEU A 93 7.01 4.82 -2.73
CA LEU A 93 7.68 4.64 -1.44
C LEU A 93 7.07 5.43 -0.29
N VAL A 94 6.59 6.65 -0.56
CA VAL A 94 6.11 7.56 0.50
C VAL A 94 4.60 7.54 0.62
N VAL A 95 3.87 7.29 -0.47
CA VAL A 95 2.41 7.31 -0.45
C VAL A 95 1.84 5.90 -0.42
N LEU A 96 2.13 5.06 -1.42
CA LEU A 96 1.41 3.80 -1.62
C LEU A 96 1.98 2.60 -0.84
N GLY A 97 3.30 2.50 -0.73
CA GLY A 97 4.02 1.42 -0.07
C GLY A 97 3.72 1.30 1.42
N PRO A 98 3.62 2.43 2.17
CA PRO A 98 3.26 2.40 3.59
C PRO A 98 1.90 1.75 3.87
N TYR A 99 1.00 1.66 2.89
CA TYR A 99 -0.27 0.94 3.07
C TYR A 99 -0.06 -0.55 3.35
N TRP A 100 1.06 -1.16 2.98
CA TRP A 100 1.35 -2.55 3.33
C TRP A 100 1.79 -2.74 4.80
N LEU A 101 2.12 -1.66 5.51
CA LEU A 101 2.45 -1.75 6.93
C LEU A 101 1.27 -2.27 7.76
N ILE A 102 0.02 -1.98 7.35
CA ILE A 102 -1.15 -2.50 8.06
C ILE A 102 -1.23 -4.03 7.96
N GLY A 103 -0.91 -4.60 6.79
CA GLY A 103 -0.82 -6.04 6.60
C GLY A 103 0.33 -6.62 7.42
N TRP A 104 1.50 -5.97 7.39
CA TRP A 104 2.65 -6.40 8.18
C TRP A 104 2.36 -6.48 9.68
N VAL A 105 1.65 -5.49 10.26
CA VAL A 105 1.26 -5.51 11.67
C VAL A 105 0.41 -6.76 12.02
N VAL A 106 -0.46 -7.19 11.12
CA VAL A 106 -1.28 -8.39 11.32
C VAL A 106 -0.47 -9.66 11.10
N PHE A 107 0.27 -9.76 10.00
CA PHE A 107 0.95 -11.00 9.63
C PHE A 107 2.22 -11.27 10.44
N SER A 108 2.88 -10.25 10.97
CA SER A 108 4.05 -10.44 11.84
C SER A 108 3.71 -10.91 13.26
N GLY A 109 2.42 -10.93 13.64
CA GLY A 109 1.98 -11.29 14.98
C GLY A 109 2.24 -10.22 16.05
N VAL A 110 2.80 -9.05 15.68
CA VAL A 110 3.09 -7.96 16.64
C VAL A 110 1.81 -7.45 17.32
N SER A 111 0.67 -7.46 16.62
CA SER A 111 -0.62 -7.07 17.20
C SER A 111 -1.09 -8.05 18.29
N GLU A 112 -0.90 -9.35 18.09
CA GLU A 112 -1.29 -10.38 19.07
C GLU A 112 -0.39 -10.32 20.30
N GLY A 113 0.92 -10.15 20.10
CA GLY A 113 1.86 -9.94 21.21
C GLY A 113 1.51 -8.73 22.07
N LEU A 114 1.15 -7.60 21.45
CA LEU A 114 0.75 -6.39 22.17
C LEU A 114 -0.56 -6.59 22.95
N GLN A 115 -1.54 -7.29 22.38
CA GLN A 115 -2.81 -7.62 23.04
C GLN A 115 -2.60 -8.53 24.26
N ASN A 116 -1.72 -9.54 24.14
CA ASN A 116 -1.41 -10.45 25.23
C ASN A 116 -0.73 -9.72 26.41
N LEU A 117 0.22 -8.82 26.13
CA LEU A 117 0.88 -8.00 27.16
C LEU A 117 -0.11 -7.06 27.86
N ALA A 118 -1.00 -6.42 27.10
CA ALA A 118 -2.06 -5.58 27.68
C ALA A 118 -2.99 -6.41 28.57
N GLY A 119 -3.41 -7.60 28.12
CA GLY A 119 -4.25 -8.51 28.90
C GLY A 119 -3.60 -8.93 30.22
N LEU A 120 -2.30 -9.25 30.21
CA LEU A 120 -1.55 -9.58 31.43
C LEU A 120 -1.45 -8.40 32.40
N ALA A 121 -1.21 -7.19 31.89
CA ALA A 121 -1.15 -5.98 32.73
C ALA A 121 -2.49 -5.73 33.43
N PHE A 122 -3.61 -5.90 32.73
CA PHE A 122 -4.94 -5.82 33.34
C PHE A 122 -5.16 -6.89 34.40
N ALA A 123 -4.73 -8.13 34.16
CA ALA A 123 -4.91 -9.24 35.10
C ALA A 123 -4.09 -9.12 36.40
N ILE A 124 -3.03 -8.30 36.44
CA ILE A 124 -2.21 -8.06 37.65
C ILE A 124 -2.78 -6.92 38.50
N ILE A 125 -3.53 -6.00 37.88
CA ILE A 125 -4.04 -4.77 38.53
C ILE A 125 -5.46 -4.98 39.11
N VAL A 126 -6.12 -6.08 38.76
CA VAL A 126 -7.45 -6.50 39.26
C VAL A 126 -7.30 -7.71 40.17
#